data_AF-A0A2I0VXC5-F1
#
_entry.id   AF-A0A2I0VXC5-F1
#
_cell.length_a   1.000
_cell.length_b   1.000
_cell.length_c   1.000
_cell.angle_alpha   90.00
_cell.angle_beta   90.00
_cell.angle_gamma   90.00
#
_symmetry.space_group_name_H-M   'P 1'
#
loop_
_entity.id
_entity.type
_entity.pdbx_description
1 polymer ?
#
loop_
_entity_poly.entity_id
_entity_poly.type
_entity_poly.pdbx_seq_one_letter_code
_entity_poly.pdbx_strand_id
1 'polypeptide(L)'
;MAILRKLKTADNLQSRGIVVPLACSFCHGYPENHSHLFFGCDFSFTILTRLLPDLNCFLLKPTIAQIFEFLEHSLIYNRLEKNFCYLTVSCTIYHIWRERNNRCFSNLNTNSVKILCIIYADIRLKVSKWQNKDMLLRRFNGI
;
A
#
# COMPACT_ATOMS: atom_id res chain seq x y z
N MET A 1 -5.36 1.82 -11.92
CA MET A 1 -5.25 0.37 -12.24
C MET A 1 -5.56 -0.52 -11.03
N ALA A 2 -4.95 -0.28 -9.87
CA ALA A 2 -5.18 -1.08 -8.66
C ALA A 2 -6.65 -1.08 -8.18
N ILE A 3 -7.28 0.10 -8.09
CA ILE A 3 -8.69 0.24 -7.69
C ILE A 3 -9.63 -0.50 -8.67
N LEU A 4 -9.33 -0.43 -9.96
CA LEU A 4 -10.11 -1.10 -11.02
C LEU A 4 -9.88 -2.61 -11.10
N ARG A 5 -9.05 -3.18 -10.21
CA ARG A 5 -8.66 -4.60 -10.19
C ARG A 5 -8.06 -5.11 -11.50
N LYS A 6 -7.35 -4.25 -12.24
CA LYS A 6 -6.77 -4.56 -13.56
C LYS A 6 -5.29 -4.98 -13.52
N LEU A 7 -4.69 -5.12 -12.34
CA LEU A 7 -3.30 -5.57 -12.23
C LEU A 7 -3.18 -7.07 -12.48
N LYS A 8 -1.99 -7.54 -12.85
CA LYS A 8 -1.71 -8.95 -13.21
C LYS A 8 -1.43 -9.81 -11.96
N THR A 9 -2.36 -9.80 -11.01
CA THR A 9 -2.35 -10.68 -9.83
C THR A 9 -2.56 -12.13 -10.24
N ALA A 10 -2.20 -13.09 -9.38
CA ALA A 10 -2.25 -14.52 -9.73
C ALA A 10 -3.66 -14.97 -10.16
N ASP A 11 -4.70 -14.54 -9.44
CA ASP A 11 -6.12 -14.75 -9.79
C ASP A 11 -6.45 -14.26 -11.21
N ASN A 12 -6.05 -13.03 -11.55
CA ASN A 12 -6.29 -12.41 -12.86
C ASN A 12 -5.48 -13.06 -13.99
N LEU A 13 -4.33 -13.67 -13.68
CA LEU A 13 -3.53 -14.43 -14.65
C LEU A 13 -4.14 -15.80 -14.89
N GLN A 14 -4.57 -16.47 -13.81
CA GLN A 14 -5.25 -17.77 -13.88
C GLN A 14 -6.55 -17.67 -14.68
N SER A 15 -7.35 -16.61 -14.48
CA SER A 15 -8.59 -16.39 -15.24
C SER A 15 -8.36 -16.22 -16.74
N ARG A 16 -7.12 -15.99 -17.18
CA ARG A 16 -6.70 -15.88 -18.58
C ARG A 16 -5.97 -17.14 -19.08
N GLY A 17 -6.00 -18.23 -18.31
CA GLY A 17 -5.34 -19.49 -18.66
C GLY A 17 -3.82 -19.49 -18.46
N ILE A 18 -3.25 -18.49 -17.80
CA ILE A 18 -1.81 -18.43 -17.53
C ILE A 18 -1.55 -19.13 -16.19
N VAL A 19 -0.78 -20.22 -16.23
CA VAL A 19 -0.42 -21.01 -15.05
C VAL A 19 0.64 -20.26 -14.24
N VAL A 20 0.30 -19.88 -13.01
CA VAL A 20 1.19 -19.23 -12.05
C VAL A 20 0.94 -19.77 -10.64
N PRO A 21 1.91 -19.68 -9.71
CA PRO A 21 1.67 -19.95 -8.31
C PRO A 21 0.53 -19.07 -7.78
N LEU A 22 -0.50 -19.70 -7.20
CA LEU A 22 -1.69 -18.99 -6.70
C LEU A 22 -1.45 -18.39 -5.31
N ALA A 23 -0.49 -18.92 -4.55
CA ALA A 23 -0.18 -18.41 -3.23
C ALA A 23 0.42 -16.99 -3.31
N CYS A 24 0.06 -16.13 -2.36
CA CYS A 24 0.61 -14.79 -2.24
C CYS A 24 2.13 -14.84 -2.02
N SER A 25 2.88 -14.11 -2.85
CA SER A 25 4.34 -13.98 -2.78
C SER A 25 4.87 -13.32 -1.48
N PHE A 26 3.98 -12.78 -0.65
CA PHE A 26 4.35 -12.20 0.65
C PHE A 26 4.18 -13.19 1.80
N CYS A 27 2.97 -13.68 2.02
CA CYS A 27 2.66 -14.54 3.18
C CYS A 27 2.71 -16.04 2.87
N HIS A 28 2.66 -16.44 1.60
CA HIS A 28 2.59 -17.83 1.13
C HIS A 28 1.43 -18.68 1.70
N GLY A 29 0.56 -18.13 2.55
CA GLY A 29 -0.52 -18.85 3.22
C GLY A 29 -1.91 -18.67 2.60
N TYR A 30 -2.11 -17.63 1.78
CA TYR A 30 -3.41 -17.33 1.16
C TYR A 30 -3.28 -17.09 -0.35
N PRO A 31 -4.35 -17.31 -1.14
CA PRO A 31 -4.35 -16.99 -2.56
C PRO A 31 -4.11 -15.50 -2.84
N GLU A 32 -3.29 -15.20 -3.85
CA GLU A 32 -3.03 -13.84 -4.31
C GLU A 32 -4.19 -13.31 -5.14
N ASN A 33 -4.87 -12.30 -4.59
CA ASN A 33 -5.83 -11.46 -5.31
C ASN A 33 -5.60 -9.99 -4.90
N HIS A 34 -6.27 -9.04 -5.56
CA HIS A 34 -6.09 -7.61 -5.25
C HIS A 34 -6.37 -7.26 -3.79
N SER A 35 -7.45 -7.77 -3.21
CA SER A 35 -7.83 -7.47 -1.83
C SER A 35 -6.76 -7.95 -0.85
N HIS A 36 -6.31 -9.20 -1.02
CA HIS A 36 -5.25 -9.78 -0.19
C HIS A 36 -3.91 -9.08 -0.41
N LEU A 37 -3.47 -8.91 -1.66
CA LEU A 37 -2.15 -8.38 -1.99
C LEU A 37 -1.89 -7.01 -1.37
N PHE A 38 -2.85 -6.09 -1.45
CA PHE A 38 -2.64 -4.72 -1.00
C PHE A 38 -2.82 -4.56 0.49
N PHE A 39 -3.96 -4.96 1.06
CA PHE A 39 -4.25 -4.64 2.47
C PHE A 39 -4.83 -5.81 3.27
N GLY A 40 -5.12 -6.96 2.65
CA GLY A 40 -5.50 -8.19 3.36
C GLY A 40 -4.30 -9.04 3.86
N CYS A 41 -3.13 -8.89 3.26
CA CYS A 41 -1.90 -9.57 3.66
C CYS A 41 -1.25 -8.86 4.84
N ASP A 42 -0.80 -9.61 5.86
CA ASP A 42 -0.14 -9.03 7.04
C ASP A 42 1.11 -8.22 6.68
N PHE A 43 1.87 -8.68 5.69
CA PHE A 43 3.05 -7.97 5.20
C PHE A 43 2.69 -6.56 4.70
N SER A 44 1.72 -6.48 3.79
CA SER A 44 1.33 -5.23 3.17
C SER A 44 0.56 -4.33 4.13
N PHE A 45 -0.29 -4.91 4.99
CA PHE A 45 -1.03 -4.16 6.01
C PHE A 45 -0.12 -3.57 7.09
N THR A 46 0.94 -4.30 7.48
CA THR A 46 1.96 -3.77 8.41
C THR A 46 2.67 -2.56 7.81
N ILE A 47 2.99 -2.57 6.51
CA ILE A 47 3.61 -1.42 5.84
C ILE A 47 2.65 -0.23 5.87
N LEU A 48 1.39 -0.44 5.48
CA LEU A 48 0.38 0.61 5.46
C LEU A 48 0.17 1.25 6.85
N THR A 49 -0.02 0.44 7.88
CA THR A 49 -0.31 0.92 9.25
C THR A 49 0.88 1.57 9.93
N ARG A 50 2.12 1.24 9.51
CA ARG A 50 3.32 1.98 9.92
C ARG A 50 3.36 3.38 9.32
N LEU A 51 2.86 3.55 8.09
CA LEU A 51 2.79 4.83 7.40
C LEU A 51 1.60 5.69 7.86
N LEU A 52 0.46 5.06 8.12
CA LEU A 52 -0.78 5.69 8.56
C LEU A 52 -1.37 4.91 9.75
N PRO A 53 -0.90 5.18 10.98
CA PRO A 53 -1.31 4.44 12.18
C PRO A 53 -2.81 4.46 12.46
N ASP A 54 -3.50 5.52 12.06
CA ASP A 54 -4.95 5.68 12.24
C ASP A 54 -5.75 4.58 11.51
N LEU A 55 -5.17 3.94 10.47
CA LEU A 55 -5.79 2.81 9.77
C LEU A 55 -5.80 1.51 10.61
N ASN A 56 -5.23 1.49 11.82
CA ASN A 56 -5.43 0.41 12.78
C ASN A 56 -6.82 0.42 13.42
N CYS A 57 -7.65 1.45 13.18
CA CYS A 57 -9.01 1.50 13.72
C CYS A 57 -9.96 0.49 13.07
N PHE A 58 -9.57 -0.13 11.94
CA PHE A 58 -10.40 -1.09 11.24
C PHE A 58 -10.42 -2.44 11.98
N LEU A 59 -11.61 -2.92 12.31
CA LEU A 59 -11.82 -4.26 12.90
C LEU A 59 -11.39 -5.39 11.94
N LEU A 60 -11.58 -5.18 10.63
CA LEU A 60 -11.21 -6.11 9.58
C LEU A 60 -10.30 -5.41 8.57
N LYS A 61 -9.35 -6.15 8.00
CA LYS A 61 -8.43 -5.61 7.00
C LYS A 61 -9.21 -5.01 5.81
N PRO A 62 -9.08 -3.69 5.54
CA PRO A 62 -9.89 -3.02 4.53
C PRO A 62 -9.39 -3.29 3.12
N THR A 63 -10.26 -3.09 2.13
CA THR A 63 -9.88 -3.00 0.72
C THR A 63 -9.34 -1.62 0.38
N ILE A 64 -8.71 -1.47 -0.80
CA ILE A 64 -8.26 -0.15 -1.27
C ILE A 64 -9.42 0.86 -1.27
N ALA A 65 -10.58 0.47 -1.79
CA ALA A 65 -11.74 1.36 -1.87
C ALA A 65 -12.20 1.87 -0.49
N GLN A 66 -12.27 0.96 0.49
CA GLN A 66 -12.66 1.31 1.86
C GLN A 66 -11.68 2.27 2.54
N ILE A 67 -10.38 2.17 2.24
CA ILE A 67 -9.39 3.14 2.77
C ILE A 67 -9.62 4.52 2.18
N PHE A 68 -9.83 4.63 0.86
CA PHE A 68 -10.09 5.92 0.22
C PHE A 68 -11.40 6.53 0.73
N GLU A 69 -12.44 5.73 0.89
CA GLU A 69 -13.73 6.15 1.48
C GLU A 69 -13.55 6.64 2.93
N PHE A 70 -12.81 5.90 3.75
CA PHE A 70 -12.48 6.31 5.11
C PHE A 70 -11.74 7.65 5.16
N LEU A 71 -10.72 7.84 4.32
CA LEU A 71 -9.98 9.09 4.27
C LEU A 71 -10.84 10.27 3.80
N GLU A 72 -11.75 10.03 2.85
CA GLU A 72 -12.66 11.05 2.34
C GLU A 72 -13.64 11.52 3.42
N HIS A 73 -14.22 10.59 4.18
CA HIS A 73 -15.20 10.89 5.23
C HIS A 73 -14.60 11.15 6.61
N SER A 74 -13.28 10.97 6.79
CA SER A 74 -12.62 11.22 8.06
C SER A 74 -12.69 12.70 8.45
N LEU A 75 -13.12 12.94 9.69
CA LEU A 75 -13.11 14.25 10.35
C LEU A 75 -11.77 14.53 11.05
N ILE A 76 -10.89 13.54 11.13
CA ILE A 76 -9.57 13.63 11.80
C ILE A 76 -8.60 14.46 10.95
N TYR A 77 -8.78 14.44 9.62
CA TYR A 77 -7.88 15.08 8.66
C TYR A 77 -8.49 16.32 8.03
N ASN A 78 -7.71 17.40 7.97
CA ASN A 78 -8.03 18.54 7.12
C ASN A 78 -7.73 18.20 5.64
N ARG A 79 -8.11 19.10 4.72
CA ARG A 79 -7.94 18.88 3.27
C ARG A 79 -6.49 18.60 2.85
N LEU A 80 -5.52 19.28 3.47
CA LEU A 80 -4.10 19.10 3.14
C LEU A 80 -3.60 17.73 3.61
N GLU A 81 -4.03 17.29 4.79
CA GLU A 81 -3.70 15.98 5.35
C GLU A 81 -4.36 14.86 4.58
N LYS A 82 -5.62 15.02 4.15
CA LYS A 82 -6.28 14.06 3.26
C LYS A 82 -5.46 13.85 1.98
N ASN A 83 -5.01 14.94 1.35
CA ASN A 83 -4.14 14.85 0.17
C ASN A 83 -2.82 14.12 0.47
N PHE A 84 -2.23 14.37 1.63
CA PHE A 84 -1.02 13.67 2.07
C PHE A 84 -1.28 12.17 2.31
N CYS A 85 -2.40 11.81 2.94
CA CYS A 85 -2.83 10.42 3.12
C CYS A 85 -3.07 9.72 1.77
N TYR A 86 -3.74 10.39 0.82
CA TYR A 86 -3.95 9.87 -0.53
C TYR A 86 -2.64 9.61 -1.27
N LEU A 87 -1.68 10.53 -1.16
CA LEU A 87 -0.33 10.35 -1.68
C LEU A 87 0.35 9.14 -1.04
N THR A 88 0.29 9.03 0.29
CA THR A 88 0.91 7.96 1.07
C THR A 88 0.35 6.59 0.70
N VAL A 89 -0.98 6.44 0.65
CA VAL A 89 -1.66 5.22 0.21
C VAL A 89 -1.28 4.88 -1.23
N SER A 90 -1.23 5.86 -2.13
CA SER A 90 -0.85 5.64 -3.53
C SER A 90 0.59 5.17 -3.68
N CYS A 91 1.53 5.77 -2.95
CA CYS A 91 2.93 5.34 -2.93
C CYS A 91 3.05 3.91 -2.37
N THR A 92 2.32 3.62 -1.30
CA THR A 92 2.29 2.29 -0.67
C THR A 92 1.81 1.23 -1.65
N ILE A 93 0.68 1.46 -2.34
CA ILE A 93 0.16 0.56 -3.38
C ILE A 93 1.18 0.33 -4.48
N TYR A 94 1.84 1.39 -4.96
CA TYR A 94 2.85 1.28 -6.00
C TYR A 94 4.04 0.42 -5.57
N HIS A 95 4.62 0.68 -4.39
CA HIS A 95 5.79 -0.04 -3.92
C HIS A 95 5.48 -1.49 -3.53
N ILE A 96 4.29 -1.77 -2.99
CA ILE A 96 3.80 -3.14 -2.78
C ILE A 96 3.73 -3.88 -4.13
N TRP A 97 3.10 -3.27 -5.13
CA TRP A 97 2.99 -3.87 -6.46
C TRP A 97 4.36 -4.13 -7.09
N ARG A 98 5.28 -3.18 -6.95
CA ARG A 98 6.65 -3.31 -7.44
C ARG A 98 7.41 -4.43 -6.74
N GLU A 99 7.35 -4.51 -5.41
CA GLU A 99 7.99 -5.58 -4.65
C GLU A 99 7.42 -6.96 -5.02
N ARG A 100 6.09 -7.07 -5.16
CA ARG A 100 5.46 -8.33 -5.63
C ARG A 100 6.08 -8.77 -6.95
N ASN A 101 6.22 -7.86 -7.92
CA ASN A 101 6.82 -8.20 -9.21
C ASN A 101 8.29 -8.60 -9.08
N ASN A 102 9.06 -7.93 -8.23
CA ASN A 102 10.46 -8.30 -7.96
C ASN A 102 10.57 -9.71 -7.37
N ARG A 103 9.67 -10.09 -6.45
CA ARG A 103 9.64 -11.44 -5.88
C ARG A 103 9.26 -12.50 -6.92
N CYS A 104 8.28 -12.21 -7.78
CA CYS A 104 7.82 -13.16 -8.80
C CYS A 104 8.79 -13.34 -9.97
N PHE A 105 9.50 -12.28 -10.40
CA PHE A 105 10.23 -12.28 -11.67
C PHE A 105 11.73 -12.02 -11.54
N SER A 106 12.21 -11.61 -10.36
CA SER A 106 13.63 -11.26 -10.15
C SER A 106 14.26 -12.00 -8.99
N ASN A 107 13.53 -12.88 -8.29
CA ASN A 107 14.00 -13.59 -7.09
C ASN A 107 14.58 -12.66 -6.01
N LEU A 108 14.15 -11.40 -6.00
CA LEU A 108 14.54 -10.42 -4.99
C LEU A 108 13.47 -10.40 -3.91
N ASN A 109 13.90 -10.53 -2.65
CA ASN A 109 13.00 -10.46 -1.51
C ASN A 109 13.50 -9.39 -0.54
N THR A 110 12.79 -8.27 -0.51
CA THR A 110 13.06 -7.17 0.40
C THR A 110 12.17 -7.30 1.64
N ASN A 111 12.75 -7.18 2.83
CA ASN A 111 11.96 -7.13 4.05
C ASN A 111 11.08 -5.85 4.12
N SER A 112 10.03 -5.90 4.94
CA SER A 112 9.05 -4.82 5.08
C SER A 112 9.66 -3.50 5.56
N VAL A 113 10.67 -3.56 6.44
CA VAL A 113 11.37 -2.37 6.97
C VAL A 113 12.08 -1.60 5.88
N LYS A 114 12.79 -2.30 4.99
CA LYS A 114 13.50 -1.66 3.87
C LYS A 114 12.51 -1.08 2.85
N ILE A 115 11.37 -1.74 2.60
CA ILE A 115 10.32 -1.18 1.75
C ILE A 115 9.73 0.08 2.38
N LEU A 116 9.47 0.07 3.69
CA LEU A 116 9.03 1.26 4.44
C LEU A 116 9.99 2.43 4.24
N CYS A 117 11.30 2.22 4.44
CA CYS A 117 12.31 3.25 4.21
C CYS A 117 12.30 3.81 2.78
N ILE A 118 12.10 2.95 1.77
CA ILE A 118 12.00 3.37 0.37
C ILE A 118 10.74 4.23 0.15
N ILE A 119 9.60 3.82 0.71
CA ILE A 119 8.35 4.58 0.62
C ILE A 119 8.50 5.94 1.31
N TYR A 120 9.11 5.98 2.49
CA TYR A 120 9.38 7.22 3.22
C TYR A 120 10.23 8.20 2.39
N ALA A 121 11.34 7.72 1.83
CA ALA A 121 12.20 8.53 0.98
C ALA A 121 11.43 9.08 -0.25
N ASP A 122 10.62 8.25 -0.90
CA ASP A 122 9.82 8.65 -2.06
C ASP A 122 8.75 9.69 -1.70
N ILE A 123 8.05 9.51 -0.57
CA ILE A 123 7.06 10.49 -0.09
C ILE A 123 7.74 11.84 0.20
N ARG A 124 8.87 11.84 0.94
CA ARG A 124 9.63 13.06 1.24
C ARG A 124 10.06 13.81 -0.02
N LEU A 125 10.50 13.09 -1.04
CA LEU A 125 10.84 13.68 -2.34
C LEU A 125 9.61 14.26 -3.04
N LYS A 126 8.47 13.56 -3.05
CA LYS A 126 7.23 14.03 -3.68
C LYS A 126 6.63 15.26 -3.00
N VAL A 127 6.72 15.36 -1.67
CA VAL A 127 6.21 16.53 -0.92
C VAL A 127 7.22 17.67 -0.77
N SER A 128 8.44 17.51 -1.30
CA SER A 128 9.54 18.49 -1.13
C SER A 128 9.20 19.92 -1.55
N LYS A 129 8.31 20.07 -2.55
CA LYS A 129 7.83 21.35 -3.10
C LYS A 129 6.54 21.86 -2.44
N TRP A 130 5.95 21.13 -1.50
CA TRP A 130 4.73 21.56 -0.83
C TRP A 130 5.08 22.63 0.21
N GLN A 131 4.33 23.72 0.23
CA GLN A 131 4.53 24.82 1.18
C GLN A 131 4.44 24.36 2.64
N ASN A 132 3.57 23.38 2.92
CA ASN A 132 3.28 22.88 4.27
C ASN A 132 4.01 21.57 4.64
N LYS A 133 5.10 21.23 3.93
CA LYS A 133 5.76 19.91 4.07
C LYS A 133 6.23 19.62 5.49
N ASP A 134 6.83 20.59 6.18
CA ASP A 134 7.44 20.34 7.50
C ASP A 134 6.37 20.07 8.55
N MET A 135 5.23 20.76 8.46
CA MET A 135 4.06 20.50 9.30
C MET A 135 3.51 19.08 9.07
N LEU A 136 3.37 18.67 7.79
CA LEU A 136 2.85 17.36 7.43
C LEU A 136 3.79 16.23 7.88
N LEU A 137 5.09 16.35 7.60
CA LEU A 137 6.08 15.36 8.01
C LEU A 137 6.15 15.22 9.55
N ARG A 138 6.00 16.32 10.29
CA ARG A 138 5.92 16.28 11.76
C ARG A 138 4.65 15.60 12.26
N ARG A 139 3.50 15.87 11.63
CA ARG A 139 2.22 15.26 12.04
C ARG A 139 2.23 13.75 11.82
N PHE A 140 2.73 13.31 10.67
CA PHE A 140 2.86 11.90 10.33
C PHE A 140 4.23 11.35 10.72
N ASN A 141 4.75 11.80 11.87
CA ASN A 141 6.08 11.49 12.38
C ASN A 141 6.32 9.97 12.35
N GLY A 142 7.32 9.60 11.55
CA GLY A 142 7.50 8.25 11.02
C GLY A 142 7.94 8.31 9.56
N ILE A 143 7.45 9.32 8.80
CA ILE A 143 7.75 9.61 7.38
C ILE A 143 8.93 10.56 7.15
#